data_AF-A0A0B0Q6L7-F1
#
_entry.id   AF-A0A0B0Q6L7-F1
#
_cell.length_a   1.000
_cell.length_b   1.000
_cell.length_c   1.000
_cell.angle_alpha   90.00
_cell.angle_beta   90.00
_cell.angle_gamma   90.00
#
_symmetry.space_group_name_H-M   'P 1'
#
loop_
_entity.id
_entity.type
_entity.pdbx_description
1 polymer ?
#
loop_
_entity_poly.entity_id
_entity_poly.type
_entity_poly.pdbx_seq_one_letter_code
_entity_poly.pdbx_strand_id
1 'polypeptide(L)'
;MHVISWGLISLLSVSLYAAPSGETLFQGNCVTCHDYTKTLSAPAIKEIQARYKNVFQTKEAFVSFTVRWLNAPDAKRAILQDAVKKFELMPTIGVDQESLEAIAEFLYDGSF
;
A
#
# COMPACT_ATOMS: atom_id res chain seq x y z
N MET A 1 9.82 -61.21 25.04
CA MET A 1 9.91 -60.45 23.79
C MET A 1 9.00 -59.23 23.92
N HIS A 2 9.55 -58.07 24.25
CA HIS A 2 8.80 -56.81 24.29
C HIS A 2 9.14 -56.01 23.04
N VAL A 3 8.18 -55.90 22.13
CA VAL A 3 8.24 -55.02 20.96
C VAL A 3 7.85 -53.61 21.42
N ILE A 4 8.84 -52.75 21.61
CA ILE A 4 8.60 -51.33 21.84
C ILE A 4 8.31 -50.72 20.46
N SER A 5 7.03 -50.43 20.21
CA SER A 5 6.59 -49.73 19.00
C SER A 5 7.02 -48.28 19.09
N TRP A 6 8.01 -47.89 18.29
CA TRP A 6 8.44 -46.51 18.15
C TRP A 6 7.43 -45.81 17.24
N GLY A 7 6.42 -45.19 17.83
CA GLY A 7 5.51 -44.31 17.10
C GLY A 7 6.30 -43.12 16.55
N LEU A 8 6.45 -43.04 15.22
CA LEU A 8 6.94 -41.84 14.54
C LEU A 8 5.95 -40.70 14.79
N ILE A 9 6.27 -39.81 15.72
CA ILE A 9 5.62 -38.51 15.83
C ILE A 9 6.18 -37.65 14.70
N SER A 10 5.44 -37.58 13.59
CA SER A 10 5.77 -36.68 12.48
C SER A 10 5.40 -35.25 12.89
N LEU A 11 6.42 -34.44 13.19
CA LEU A 11 6.25 -33.00 13.44
C LEU A 11 5.95 -32.31 12.10
N LEU A 12 4.69 -31.95 11.86
CA LEU A 12 4.33 -31.03 10.79
C LEU A 12 4.81 -29.62 11.18
N SER A 13 5.89 -29.17 10.55
CA SER A 13 6.32 -27.78 10.62
C SER A 13 5.40 -26.92 9.75
N VAL A 14 4.47 -26.20 10.37
CA VAL A 14 3.68 -25.17 9.68
C VAL A 14 4.55 -23.91 9.58
N SER A 15 4.94 -23.53 8.37
CA SER A 15 5.60 -22.26 8.13
C SER A 15 4.55 -21.15 8.14
N LEU A 16 4.59 -20.29 9.15
CA LEU A 16 3.74 -19.10 9.23
C LEU A 16 4.38 -18.01 8.34
N TYR A 17 3.81 -17.77 7.16
CA TYR A 17 4.25 -16.67 6.29
C TYR A 17 3.46 -15.41 6.67
N ALA A 18 4.15 -14.42 7.24
CA ALA A 18 3.55 -13.11 7.50
C ALA A 18 3.53 -12.31 6.21
N ALA A 19 2.35 -11.76 5.86
CA ALA A 19 2.25 -10.83 4.75
C ALA A 19 3.13 -9.58 5.00
N PRO A 20 3.75 -9.00 3.96
CA PRO A 20 4.49 -7.75 4.10
C PRO A 20 3.61 -6.63 4.66
N SER A 21 4.17 -5.75 5.50
CA SER A 21 3.43 -4.58 5.97
C SER A 21 3.19 -3.58 4.83
N GLY A 22 2.13 -2.77 4.93
CA GLY A 22 1.85 -1.68 3.98
C GLY A 22 3.00 -0.68 3.83
N GLU A 23 3.73 -0.40 4.92
CA GLU A 23 4.95 0.41 4.88
C GLU A 23 6.05 -0.25 4.04
N THR A 24 6.29 -1.55 4.23
CA THR A 24 7.29 -2.30 3.45
C THR A 24 6.94 -2.29 1.97
N LEU A 25 5.65 -2.49 1.65
CA LEU A 25 5.15 -2.42 0.28
C LEU A 25 5.32 -1.02 -0.32
N PHE A 26 5.02 0.03 0.45
CA PHE A 26 5.24 1.41 0.02
C PHE A 26 6.73 1.68 -0.26
N GLN A 27 7.62 1.27 0.64
CA GLN A 27 9.07 1.39 0.48
C GLN A 27 9.59 0.64 -0.75
N GLY A 28 9.04 -0.53 -1.07
CA GLY A 28 9.44 -1.30 -2.25
C GLY A 28 8.92 -0.76 -3.58
N ASN A 29 7.79 -0.04 -3.58
CA ASN A 29 7.04 0.24 -4.82
C ASN A 29 6.83 1.74 -5.12
N CYS A 30 6.96 2.63 -4.13
CA CYS A 30 6.50 4.03 -4.28
C CYS A 30 7.62 5.06 -4.11
N VAL A 31 8.68 4.73 -3.36
CA VAL A 31 9.69 5.70 -2.92
C VAL A 31 10.65 6.17 -4.01
N THR A 32 10.63 5.53 -5.18
CA THR A 32 11.38 6.01 -6.35
C THR A 32 10.93 7.41 -6.77
N CYS A 33 9.65 7.74 -6.59
CA CYS A 33 9.08 9.02 -6.99
C CYS A 33 8.52 9.84 -5.81
N HIS A 34 8.02 9.17 -4.77
CA HIS A 34 7.42 9.82 -3.61
C HIS A 34 8.36 9.80 -2.41
N ASP A 35 8.55 10.95 -1.78
CA ASP A 35 9.10 11.04 -0.42
C ASP A 35 7.95 11.29 0.57
N TYR A 36 8.15 10.93 1.83
CA TYR A 36 7.14 11.15 2.87
C TYR A 36 6.80 12.63 3.04
N THR A 37 7.81 13.51 3.00
CA THR A 37 7.69 14.92 3.40
C THR A 37 8.09 15.89 2.31
N LYS A 38 8.94 15.47 1.38
CA LYS A 38 9.50 16.30 0.31
C LYS A 38 8.80 16.01 -1.00
N THR A 39 8.62 17.06 -1.79
CA THR A 39 8.25 16.91 -3.19
C THR A 39 9.52 16.56 -3.98
N LEU A 40 9.47 15.45 -4.72
CA LEU A 40 10.53 15.03 -5.63
C LEU A 40 10.01 15.13 -7.07
N SER A 41 9.98 14.01 -7.81
CA SER A 41 9.32 13.87 -9.10
C SER A 41 7.80 13.63 -8.98
N ALA A 42 7.28 13.48 -7.76
CA ALA A 42 5.87 13.40 -7.44
C ALA A 42 5.57 14.16 -6.12
N PRO A 43 4.28 14.41 -5.78
CA PRO A 43 3.92 15.09 -4.55
C PRO A 43 4.34 14.30 -3.31
N ALA A 44 4.62 15.02 -2.22
CA ALA A 44 4.94 14.41 -0.93
C ALA A 44 3.74 13.60 -0.40
N ILE A 45 3.99 12.45 0.24
CA ILE A 45 2.92 11.63 0.81
C ILE A 45 2.11 12.39 1.86
N LYS A 46 2.77 13.19 2.71
CA LYS A 46 2.11 14.04 3.69
C LYS A 46 1.08 14.99 3.04
N GLU A 47 1.41 15.56 1.88
CA GLU A 47 0.51 16.44 1.14
C GLU A 47 -0.69 15.64 0.57
N ILE A 48 -0.42 14.50 -0.06
CA ILE A 48 -1.45 13.62 -0.62
C ILE A 48 -2.41 13.17 0.48
N GLN A 49 -1.88 12.67 1.60
CA GLN A 49 -2.65 12.19 2.74
C GLN A 49 -3.54 13.31 3.29
N ALA A 50 -2.99 14.49 3.55
CA ALA A 50 -3.75 15.62 4.08
C ALA A 50 -4.92 15.99 3.15
N ARG A 51 -4.66 16.08 1.84
CA ARG A 51 -5.70 16.41 0.85
C ARG A 51 -6.75 15.33 0.70
N TYR A 52 -6.37 14.05 0.73
CA TYR A 52 -7.32 12.94 0.67
C TYR A 52 -8.18 12.87 1.93
N LYS A 53 -7.60 13.07 3.13
CA LYS A 53 -8.34 13.15 4.41
C LYS A 53 -9.32 14.33 4.46
N ASN A 54 -9.04 15.43 3.75
CA ASN A 54 -10.00 16.54 3.62
C ASN A 54 -11.18 16.20 2.69
N VAL A 55 -11.01 15.27 1.76
CA VAL A 55 -12.08 14.83 0.84
C VAL A 55 -12.91 13.69 1.42
N PHE A 56 -12.27 12.74 2.11
CA PHE A 56 -12.91 11.54 2.63
C PHE A 56 -13.11 11.60 4.14
N GLN A 57 -14.35 11.42 4.57
CA GLN A 57 -14.73 11.44 5.99
C GLN A 57 -14.43 10.12 6.72
N THR A 58 -14.20 9.03 5.98
CA THR A 58 -13.96 7.70 6.56
C THR A 58 -12.73 7.04 5.96
N LYS A 59 -12.13 6.12 6.73
CA LYS A 59 -10.99 5.31 6.30
C LYS A 59 -11.35 4.47 5.08
N GLU A 60 -12.52 3.87 5.07
CA GLU A 60 -12.98 2.98 4.00
C GLU A 60 -13.09 3.74 2.67
N ALA A 61 -13.62 4.97 2.69
CA ALA A 61 -13.72 5.80 1.50
C ALA A 61 -12.34 6.22 0.97
N PHE A 62 -11.44 6.60 1.88
CA PHE A 62 -10.04 6.91 1.55
C PHE A 62 -9.34 5.72 0.90
N VAL A 63 -9.41 4.55 1.54
CA VAL A 63 -8.74 3.32 1.08
C VAL A 63 -9.31 2.90 -0.26
N SER A 64 -10.64 2.83 -0.38
CA SER A 64 -11.32 2.45 -1.63
C SER A 64 -10.97 3.38 -2.80
N PHE A 65 -10.88 4.69 -2.57
CA PHE A 65 -10.44 5.61 -3.61
C PHE A 65 -8.97 5.42 -3.96
N THR A 66 -8.11 5.32 -2.95
CA THR A 66 -6.66 5.19 -3.14
C THR A 66 -6.33 3.92 -3.92
N VAL A 67 -6.93 2.78 -3.57
CA VAL A 67 -6.74 1.51 -4.31
C VAL A 67 -7.19 1.64 -5.76
N ARG A 68 -8.36 2.23 -6.03
CA ARG A 68 -8.83 2.47 -7.40
C ARG A 68 -7.90 3.41 -8.18
N TRP A 69 -7.34 4.43 -7.51
CA TRP A 69 -6.37 5.33 -8.10
C TRP A 69 -5.07 4.61 -8.45
N LEU A 70 -4.50 3.84 -7.52
CA LEU A 70 -3.24 3.11 -7.73
C LEU A 70 -3.37 2.04 -8.84
N ASN A 71 -4.52 1.36 -8.91
CA ASN A 71 -4.78 0.34 -9.92
C ASN A 71 -4.97 0.95 -11.33
N ALA A 72 -5.66 2.08 -11.44
CA ALA A 72 -5.93 2.73 -12.72
C ALA A 72 -5.97 4.26 -12.59
N PRO A 73 -4.79 4.92 -12.54
CA PRO A 73 -4.68 6.37 -12.49
C PRO A 73 -5.38 7.01 -13.69
N ASP A 74 -6.16 8.06 -13.44
CA ASP A 74 -6.91 8.77 -14.48
C ASP A 74 -6.94 10.26 -14.18
N ALA A 75 -6.34 11.06 -15.05
CA ALA A 75 -6.24 12.50 -14.93
C ALA A 75 -7.61 13.16 -14.65
N LYS A 76 -8.70 12.67 -15.26
CA LYS A 76 -10.05 13.26 -15.08
C LYS A 76 -10.64 13.00 -13.69
N ARG A 77 -10.17 11.96 -12.99
CA ARG A 77 -10.65 11.53 -11.68
C ARG A 77 -9.69 11.89 -10.54
N ALA A 78 -8.57 12.53 -10.84
CA ALA A 78 -7.57 12.91 -9.85
C ALA A 78 -8.13 13.93 -8.84
N ILE A 79 -7.89 13.70 -7.54
CA ILE A 79 -8.16 14.69 -6.49
C ILE A 79 -7.14 15.84 -6.57
N LEU A 80 -5.88 15.53 -6.91
CA LEU A 80 -4.80 16.51 -7.10
C LEU A 80 -4.62 16.83 -8.58
N GLN A 81 -5.56 17.57 -9.16
CA GLN A 81 -5.48 18.03 -10.57
C GLN A 81 -4.23 18.87 -10.84
N ASP A 82 -3.81 19.66 -9.86
CA ASP A 82 -2.59 20.45 -9.85
C ASP A 82 -1.33 19.58 -9.85
N ALA A 83 -1.34 18.45 -9.12
CA ALA A 83 -0.24 17.49 -9.18
C ALA A 83 -0.16 16.83 -10.55
N VAL A 84 -1.29 16.41 -11.14
CA VAL A 84 -1.32 15.84 -12.50
C VAL A 84 -0.81 16.86 -13.52
N LYS A 85 -1.16 18.14 -13.39
CA LYS A 85 -0.66 19.19 -14.27
C LYS A 85 0.85 19.41 -14.14
N LYS A 86 1.42 19.21 -12.94
CA LYS A 86 2.82 19.49 -12.63
C LYS A 86 3.75 18.30 -12.89
N PHE A 87 3.32 17.10 -12.54
CA PHE A 87 4.11 15.87 -12.56
C PHE A 87 3.66 14.87 -13.62
N GLU A 88 2.68 15.26 -14.43
CA GLU A 88 1.99 14.37 -15.37
C GLU A 88 1.19 13.27 -14.64
N LEU A 89 0.59 12.36 -15.40
CA LEU A 89 -0.22 11.30 -14.81
C LEU A 89 0.69 10.25 -14.15
N MET A 90 0.38 9.89 -12.90
CA MET A 90 1.06 8.80 -12.20
C MET A 90 0.98 7.50 -13.05
N PRO A 91 2.11 6.81 -13.27
CA PRO A 91 2.09 5.55 -14.00
C PRO A 91 1.37 4.46 -13.19
N THR A 92 0.72 3.53 -13.89
CA THR A 92 0.18 2.31 -13.26
C THR A 92 1.32 1.48 -12.71
N ILE A 93 1.17 1.00 -11.48
CA ILE A 93 2.17 0.13 -10.83
C ILE A 93 1.58 -1.28 -10.74
N GLY A 94 2.34 -2.29 -11.19
CA GLY A 94 1.90 -3.69 -11.27
C GLY A 94 1.88 -4.39 -9.91
N VAL A 95 1.10 -3.86 -8.98
CA VAL A 95 0.93 -4.36 -7.61
C VAL A 95 -0.44 -5.04 -7.50
N ASP A 96 -0.51 -6.18 -6.82
CA ASP A 96 -1.75 -6.91 -6.62
C ASP A 96 -2.72 -6.17 -5.68
N GLN A 97 -3.99 -6.55 -5.73
CA GLN A 97 -5.07 -5.89 -5.01
C GLN A 97 -4.85 -5.85 -3.49
N GLU A 98 -4.39 -6.94 -2.88
CA GLU A 98 -4.17 -7.03 -1.42
C GLU A 98 -3.02 -6.10 -1.02
N SER A 99 -1.94 -6.09 -1.79
CA SER A 99 -0.82 -5.18 -1.57
C SER A 99 -1.23 -3.69 -1.74
N LEU A 100 -2.10 -3.37 -2.71
CA LEU A 100 -2.63 -2.02 -2.88
C LEU A 100 -3.49 -1.57 -1.69
N GLU A 101 -4.31 -2.47 -1.15
CA GLU A 101 -5.12 -2.22 0.05
C GLU A 101 -4.22 -1.95 1.26
N ALA A 102 -3.20 -2.78 1.49
CA ALA A 102 -2.23 -2.61 2.57
C ALA A 102 -1.47 -1.27 2.45
N ILE A 103 -1.05 -0.89 1.25
CA ILE A 103 -0.43 0.43 1.00
C ILE A 103 -1.42 1.55 1.33
N ALA A 104 -2.66 1.47 0.85
CA ALA A 104 -3.66 2.52 1.06
C ALA A 104 -4.02 2.69 2.55
N GLU A 105 -4.10 1.59 3.31
CA GLU A 105 -4.29 1.64 4.77
C GLU A 105 -3.11 2.28 5.47
N PHE A 106 -1.88 1.90 5.10
CA PHE A 106 -0.66 2.53 5.62
C PHE A 106 -0.65 4.04 5.35
N LEU A 107 -1.01 4.45 4.13
CA LEU A 107 -1.11 5.87 3.78
C LEU A 107 -2.19 6.60 4.60
N TYR A 108 -3.27 5.93 5.02
CA TYR A 108 -4.27 6.54 5.88
C TYR A 108 -3.82 6.64 7.34
N ASP A 109 -3.30 5.56 7.92
CA ASP A 109 -2.94 5.48 9.34
C ASP A 109 -1.59 6.15 9.66
N GLY A 110 -0.70 6.24 8.66
CA GLY A 110 0.65 6.74 8.83
C GLY A 110 0.72 8.18 9.33
N SER A 111 1.77 8.47 10.10
CA SER A 111 2.09 9.81 10.60
C SER A 111 3.33 10.33 9.88
N PHE A 112 3.16 11.30 8.99
CA PHE A 112 4.20 11.85 8.11
C PHE A 112 4.40 13.36 8.35
#